data_AF-A0A2S3HI26-F1
#
_entry.id   AF-A0A2S3HI26-F1
#
_cell.length_a   1.000
_cell.length_b   1.000
_cell.length_c   1.000
_cell.angle_alpha   90.00
_cell.angle_beta   90.00
_cell.angle_gamma   90.00
#
_symmetry.space_group_name_H-M   'P 1'
#
loop_
_entity.id
_entity.type
_entity.pdbx_description
1 polymer ?
#
loop_
_entity_poly.entity_id
_entity_poly.type
_entity_poly.pdbx_seq_one_letter_code
_entity_poly.pdbx_strand_id
1 'polypeptide(L)'
;MSARDLGEATGLSSAAGGGQLRALVRRGVLKEVQDVRNRRRKLYMAAEFSPSDEVSGGAWYHEGRVDTAAIAAARRRCLAQVKRLGAATADMIHAGIARDEPGAGYAMDRVMDILRTMVLGRSLEEVRSTGEGEFAAVRRGVMCYRGPEKKQPGGMMEEIPCGVCPMINDCSPEGVISPTTCVYYLKWLPMDL
;
A
#
# COMPACT_ATOMS: atom_id res chain seq x y z
N MET A 1 -1.94 24.87 -10.67
CA MET A 1 -2.14 25.60 -11.93
C MET A 1 -1.15 25.10 -12.98
N SER A 2 -1.60 24.79 -14.20
CA SER A 2 -0.75 24.40 -15.33
C SER A 2 -0.37 25.61 -16.20
N ALA A 3 0.59 25.45 -17.11
CA ALA A 3 0.94 26.50 -18.09
C ALA A 3 -0.23 26.83 -19.05
N ARG A 4 -1.13 25.86 -19.27
CA ARG A 4 -2.34 26.04 -20.07
C ARG A 4 -3.36 26.89 -19.32
N ASP A 5 -3.56 26.61 -18.03
CA ASP A 5 -4.47 27.37 -17.16
C ASP A 5 -4.01 28.84 -17.05
N LEU A 6 -2.69 29.07 -16.98
CA LEU A 6 -2.13 30.43 -16.98
C LEU A 6 -2.38 31.13 -18.32
N GLY A 7 -2.24 30.43 -19.45
CA GLY A 7 -2.54 30.98 -20.77
C GLY A 7 -4.02 31.34 -20.93
N GLU A 8 -4.93 30.49 -20.43
CA GLU A 8 -6.38 30.75 -20.43
C GLU A 8 -6.75 31.95 -19.54
N ALA A 9 -6.10 32.11 -18.38
CA ALA A 9 -6.38 33.20 -17.46
C ALA A 9 -5.77 34.56 -17.88
N THR A 10 -4.68 34.56 -18.65
CA THR A 10 -3.91 35.78 -18.98
C THR A 10 -3.87 36.13 -20.47
N GLY A 11 -4.42 35.26 -21.34
CA GLY A 11 -4.34 35.41 -22.80
C GLY A 11 -2.95 35.11 -23.39
N LEU A 12 -2.00 34.61 -22.59
CA LEU A 12 -0.65 34.27 -23.04
C LEU A 12 -0.62 32.95 -23.83
N SER A 13 0.27 32.88 -24.83
CA SER A 13 0.55 31.61 -25.51
C SER A 13 1.19 30.60 -24.54
N SER A 14 1.02 29.30 -24.78
CA SER A 14 1.57 28.25 -23.93
C SER A 14 3.09 28.33 -23.75
N ALA A 15 3.81 28.76 -24.81
CA ALA A 15 5.25 28.98 -24.78
C ALA A 15 5.66 30.18 -23.90
N ALA A 16 4.93 31.29 -24.00
CA ALA A 16 5.15 32.47 -23.17
C ALA A 16 4.80 32.17 -21.70
N GLY A 17 3.64 31.58 -21.43
CA GLY A 17 3.23 31.16 -20.09
C GLY A 17 4.24 30.23 -19.41
N GLY A 18 4.82 29.28 -20.16
CA GLY A 18 5.89 28.43 -19.65
C GLY A 18 7.18 29.17 -19.30
N GLY A 19 7.53 30.23 -20.02
CA GLY A 19 8.68 31.11 -19.72
C GLY A 19 8.48 31.89 -18.42
N GLN A 20 7.32 32.54 -18.26
CA GLN A 20 6.95 33.26 -17.04
C GLN A 20 6.92 32.35 -15.81
N LEU A 21 6.36 31.14 -15.93
CA LEU A 21 6.33 30.17 -14.82
C LEU A 21 7.74 29.80 -14.36
N ARG A 22 8.67 29.54 -15.28
CA ARG A 22 10.08 29.26 -14.92
C ARG A 22 10.75 30.46 -14.25
N ALA A 23 10.45 31.68 -14.69
CA ALA A 23 10.98 32.89 -14.06
C ALA A 23 10.44 33.06 -12.61
N LEU A 24 9.16 32.79 -12.39
CA LEU A 24 8.53 32.86 -11.06
C LEU A 24 9.03 31.76 -10.13
N VAL A 25 9.34 30.56 -10.65
CA VAL A 25 9.99 29.50 -9.88
C VAL A 25 11.41 29.89 -9.48
N ARG A 26 12.20 30.46 -10.40
CA ARG A 26 13.56 30.95 -10.09
C ARG A 26 13.57 32.07 -9.05
N ARG A 27 12.50 32.88 -8.99
CA ARG A 27 12.33 33.94 -7.98
C ARG A 27 11.79 33.42 -6.64
N GLY A 28 11.48 32.12 -6.53
CA GLY A 28 10.98 31.50 -5.31
C GLY A 28 9.50 31.82 -4.99
N VAL A 29 8.76 32.41 -5.92
CA VAL A 29 7.33 32.72 -5.74
C VAL A 29 6.47 31.48 -5.97
N LEU A 30 6.84 30.68 -6.97
CA LEU A 30 6.17 29.43 -7.30
C LEU A 30 7.11 28.24 -7.07
N LYS A 31 6.53 27.09 -6.77
CA LYS A 31 7.21 25.79 -6.82
C LYS A 31 6.52 24.87 -7.81
N GLU A 32 7.31 24.01 -8.43
CA GLU A 32 6.82 22.94 -9.30
C GLU A 32 6.41 21.75 -8.43
N VAL A 33 5.22 21.23 -8.67
CA VAL A 33 4.66 20.04 -8.03
C VAL A 33 4.29 19.03 -9.11
N GLN A 34 4.73 17.79 -8.90
CA GLN A 34 4.38 16.69 -9.77
C GLN A 34 3.03 16.10 -9.36
N ASP A 35 2.11 15.97 -10.32
CA ASP A 35 0.81 15.32 -10.11
C ASP A 35 1.01 13.79 -10.15
N VAL A 36 0.75 13.11 -9.03
CA VAL A 36 0.88 11.64 -8.97
C VAL A 36 -0.11 10.90 -9.87
N ARG A 37 -1.27 11.50 -10.15
CA ARG A 37 -2.31 10.91 -11.04
C ARG A 37 -1.94 11.08 -12.49
N ASN A 38 -1.28 12.20 -12.84
CA ASN A 38 -0.83 12.49 -14.19
C ASN A 38 0.59 13.06 -14.19
N ARG A 39 1.58 12.16 -14.13
CA ARG A 39 3.02 12.50 -14.08
C ARG A 39 3.53 13.35 -15.24
N ARG A 40 2.84 13.35 -16.39
CA ARG A 40 3.22 14.17 -17.55
C ARG A 40 2.82 15.64 -17.37
N ARG A 41 1.90 15.94 -16.44
CA ARG A 41 1.41 17.29 -16.17
C ARG A 41 2.22 17.93 -15.04
N LYS A 42 2.86 19.06 -15.34
CA LYS A 42 3.51 19.91 -14.36
C LYS A 42 2.51 20.88 -13.76
N LEU A 43 2.36 20.85 -12.44
CA LEU A 43 1.57 21.83 -11.70
C LEU A 43 2.50 22.81 -11.02
N TYR A 44 2.10 24.08 -11.03
CA TYR A 44 2.75 25.14 -10.28
C TYR A 44 1.80 25.61 -9.19
N MET A 45 2.37 25.89 -8.02
CA MET A 45 1.66 26.47 -6.87
C MET A 45 2.57 27.45 -6.14
N ALA A 46 2.01 28.34 -5.33
CA ALA A 46 2.81 29.27 -4.55
C ALA A 46 3.73 28.51 -3.57
N ALA A 47 4.93 29.03 -3.34
CA ALA A 47 5.98 28.35 -2.60
C ALA A 47 5.56 28.02 -1.15
N GLU A 48 4.75 28.88 -0.55
CA GLU A 48 4.23 28.80 0.82
C GLU A 48 3.16 27.71 1.02
N PHE A 49 2.44 27.29 -0.02
CA PHE A 49 1.35 26.33 0.13
C PHE A 49 1.82 24.88 -0.01
N SER A 50 1.34 23.97 0.85
CA SER A 50 1.57 22.53 0.68
C SER A 50 0.56 21.91 -0.30
N PRO A 51 0.98 21.05 -1.25
CA PRO A 51 0.05 20.34 -2.12
C PRO A 51 -0.83 19.39 -1.29
N SER A 52 -2.06 19.17 -1.72
CA SER A 52 -2.94 18.17 -1.11
C SER A 52 -2.43 16.75 -1.36
N ASP A 53 -2.80 15.83 -0.47
CA ASP A 53 -2.42 14.40 -0.56
C ASP A 53 -2.89 13.75 -1.87
N GLU A 54 -4.01 14.20 -2.45
CA GLU A 54 -4.48 13.71 -3.76
C GLU A 54 -3.53 14.07 -4.92
N VAL A 55 -2.76 15.15 -4.78
CA VAL A 55 -1.84 15.64 -5.81
C VAL A 55 -0.42 15.14 -5.54
N SER A 56 0.03 15.15 -4.28
CA SER A 56 1.36 14.73 -3.88
C SER A 56 1.51 13.22 -3.69
N GLY A 57 0.40 12.50 -3.52
CA GLY A 57 0.35 11.09 -3.12
C GLY A 57 0.49 10.87 -1.60
N GLY A 58 0.63 11.94 -0.82
CA GLY A 58 0.84 11.87 0.63
C GLY A 58 2.25 11.39 1.02
N ALA A 59 2.46 11.10 2.31
CA ALA A 59 3.81 10.83 2.85
C ALA A 59 4.47 9.51 2.42
N TRP A 60 3.77 8.66 1.68
CA TRP A 60 4.37 7.45 1.08
C TRP A 60 4.92 7.72 -0.33
N TYR A 61 4.78 8.93 -0.86
CA TYR A 61 5.30 9.33 -2.15
C TYR A 61 6.50 10.25 -1.99
N HIS A 62 7.57 9.93 -2.70
CA HIS A 62 8.77 10.74 -2.84
C HIS A 62 9.02 10.98 -4.32
N GLU A 63 9.18 12.25 -4.73
CA GLU A 63 9.39 12.64 -6.13
C GLU A 63 8.34 12.02 -7.09
N GLY A 64 7.08 12.02 -6.65
CA GLY A 64 5.95 11.48 -7.43
C GLY A 64 6.01 9.97 -7.68
N ARG A 65 6.85 9.21 -6.97
CA ARG A 65 6.84 7.75 -6.92
C ARG A 65 6.54 7.27 -5.51
N VAL A 66 5.83 6.16 -5.40
CA VAL A 66 5.62 5.52 -4.10
C VAL A 66 6.96 4.94 -3.61
N ASP A 67 7.33 5.26 -2.37
CA ASP A 67 8.51 4.72 -1.72
C ASP A 67 8.19 3.33 -1.14
N THR A 68 8.34 2.32 -1.99
CA THR A 68 8.11 0.93 -1.62
C THR A 68 9.09 0.44 -0.55
N ALA A 69 10.30 1.01 -0.49
CA ALA A 69 11.31 0.63 0.48
C ALA A 69 10.93 1.11 1.89
N ALA A 70 10.45 2.35 2.01
CA ALA A 70 9.94 2.91 3.26
C ALA A 70 8.70 2.14 3.75
N ILE A 71 7.74 1.85 2.87
CA ILE A 71 6.56 1.04 3.20
C ILE A 71 6.98 -0.36 3.69
N ALA A 72 7.88 -1.02 2.98
CA ALA A 72 8.35 -2.35 3.36
C ALA A 72 9.10 -2.33 4.69
N ALA A 73 9.90 -1.29 4.97
CA ALA A 73 10.55 -1.10 6.25
C ALA A 73 9.54 -0.90 7.38
N ALA A 74 8.56 -0.01 7.20
CA ALA A 74 7.50 0.22 8.17
C ALA A 74 6.71 -1.07 8.47
N ARG A 75 6.36 -1.83 7.43
CA ARG A 75 5.67 -3.14 7.57
C ARG A 75 6.49 -4.15 8.37
N ARG A 76 7.78 -4.28 8.08
CA ARG A 76 8.69 -5.18 8.84
C ARG A 76 8.74 -4.79 10.31
N ARG A 77 8.80 -3.49 10.61
CA ARG A 77 8.87 -2.96 11.98
C ARG A 77 7.56 -3.18 12.74
N CYS A 78 6.42 -2.91 12.11
CA CYS A 78 5.11 -3.21 12.70
C CYS A 78 5.00 -4.70 13.06
N LEU A 79 5.39 -5.58 12.13
CA LEU A 79 5.37 -7.02 12.37
C LEU A 79 6.32 -7.44 13.49
N ALA A 80 7.51 -6.84 13.57
CA ALA A 80 8.46 -7.11 14.64
C ALA A 80 7.89 -6.75 16.02
N GLN A 81 7.17 -5.62 16.14
CA GLN A 81 6.51 -5.24 17.39
C GLN A 81 5.42 -6.22 17.79
N VAL A 82 4.55 -6.61 16.86
CA VAL A 82 3.48 -7.58 17.14
C VAL A 82 4.08 -8.93 17.55
N LYS A 83 5.09 -9.43 16.82
CA LYS A 83 5.76 -10.70 17.18
C LYS A 83 6.41 -10.65 18.56
N ARG A 84 7.03 -9.53 18.91
CA ARG A 84 7.70 -9.34 20.21
C ARG A 84 6.72 -9.31 21.38
N LEU A 85 5.53 -8.74 21.17
CA LEU A 85 4.52 -8.54 22.21
C LEU A 85 3.44 -9.64 22.24
N GLY A 86 3.40 -10.51 21.22
CA GLY A 86 2.28 -11.43 20.96
C GLY A 86 1.12 -10.71 20.28
N ALA A 87 0.50 -9.79 21.01
CA ALA A 87 -0.50 -8.84 20.50
C ALA A 87 -0.15 -7.41 20.93
N ALA A 88 -0.46 -6.43 20.08
CA ALA A 88 -0.12 -5.03 20.34
C ALA A 88 -1.19 -4.07 19.81
N THR A 89 -1.45 -2.98 20.54
CA THR A 89 -2.25 -1.86 20.02
C THR A 89 -1.44 -1.01 19.04
N ALA A 90 -2.11 -0.17 18.26
CA ALA A 90 -1.43 0.78 17.38
C ALA A 90 -0.44 1.68 18.16
N ASP A 91 -0.84 2.16 19.34
CA ASP A 91 0.03 2.97 20.21
C ASP A 91 1.28 2.22 20.67
N MET A 92 1.12 0.96 21.07
CA MET A 92 2.25 0.12 21.48
C MET A 92 3.22 -0.13 20.32
N ILE A 93 2.68 -0.32 19.11
CA ILE A 93 3.49 -0.50 17.90
C ILE A 93 4.23 0.80 17.57
N HIS A 94 3.52 1.93 17.53
CA HIS A 94 4.10 3.25 17.25
C HIS A 94 5.21 3.61 18.24
N ALA A 95 4.95 3.50 19.53
CA ALA A 95 5.93 3.74 20.59
C ALA A 95 7.11 2.75 20.53
N GLY A 96 6.84 1.49 20.20
CA GLY A 96 7.88 0.48 20.01
C GLY A 96 8.80 0.79 18.86
N ILE A 97 8.26 1.24 17.72
CA ILE A 97 9.06 1.66 16.56
C ILE A 97 9.90 2.89 16.88
N ALA A 98 9.32 3.90 17.53
CA ALA A 98 10.05 5.11 17.92
C ALA A 98 11.20 4.82 18.89
N ARG A 99 11.03 3.85 19.79
CA ARG A 99 12.09 3.41 20.70
C ARG A 99 13.22 2.68 19.97
N ASP A 100 12.86 1.75 19.07
CA ASP A 100 13.85 0.89 18.41
C ASP A 100 14.60 1.65 17.30
N GLU A 101 13.96 2.64 16.68
CA GLU A 101 14.60 3.57 15.74
C GLU A 101 14.06 5.01 15.88
N PRO A 102 14.75 5.85 16.67
CA PRO A 102 14.36 7.26 16.86
C PRO A 102 14.33 8.08 15.55
N GLY A 103 15.11 7.69 14.55
CA GLY A 103 15.17 8.34 13.24
C GLY A 103 14.07 7.94 12.24
N ALA A 104 13.27 6.93 12.57
CA ALA A 104 12.19 6.45 11.70
C ALA A 104 10.96 7.37 11.70
N GLY A 105 10.66 7.96 12.88
CA GLY A 105 9.69 9.04 13.07
C GLY A 105 8.38 8.94 12.29
N TYR A 106 7.73 7.78 12.21
CA TYR A 106 6.42 7.71 11.54
C TYR A 106 5.37 8.45 12.38
N ALA A 107 4.54 9.26 11.73
CA ALA A 107 3.33 9.77 12.36
C ALA A 107 2.32 8.61 12.60
N MET A 108 1.42 8.78 13.58
CA MET A 108 0.51 7.71 13.99
C MET A 108 -0.42 7.25 12.86
N ASP A 109 -0.95 8.20 12.09
CA ASP A 109 -1.77 7.96 10.89
C ASP A 109 -1.05 7.02 9.90
N ARG A 110 0.25 7.18 9.70
CA ARG A 110 1.05 6.34 8.82
C ARG A 110 1.19 4.92 9.32
N VAL A 111 1.38 4.74 10.63
CA VAL A 111 1.40 3.41 11.23
C VAL A 111 0.03 2.75 11.06
N MET A 112 -1.06 3.49 11.29
CA MET A 112 -2.43 2.99 11.12
C MET A 112 -2.72 2.54 9.69
N ASP A 113 -2.28 3.31 8.68
CA ASP A 113 -2.42 2.92 7.28
C ASP A 113 -1.70 1.61 6.98
N ILE A 114 -0.45 1.47 7.46
CA ILE A 114 0.32 0.22 7.30
C ILE A 114 -0.41 -0.95 7.97
N LEU A 115 -0.89 -0.79 9.20
CA LEU A 115 -1.62 -1.84 9.91
C LEU A 115 -2.89 -2.26 9.16
N ARG A 116 -3.67 -1.31 8.65
CA ARG A 116 -4.85 -1.59 7.81
C ARG A 116 -4.47 -2.40 6.57
N THR A 117 -3.42 -2.01 5.86
CA THR A 117 -2.94 -2.78 4.69
C THR A 117 -2.46 -4.18 5.07
N MET A 118 -1.83 -4.34 6.23
CA MET A 118 -1.38 -5.65 6.73
C MET A 118 -2.54 -6.56 7.10
N VAL A 119 -3.62 -6.01 7.68
CA VAL A 119 -4.87 -6.73 7.96
C VAL A 119 -5.54 -7.17 6.66
N LEU A 120 -5.66 -6.27 5.67
CA LEU A 120 -6.18 -6.61 4.35
C LEU A 120 -5.34 -7.71 3.66
N GLY A 121 -4.02 -7.63 3.78
CA GLY A 121 -3.09 -8.64 3.28
C GLY A 121 -2.99 -9.91 4.13
N ARG A 122 -3.85 -10.09 5.15
CA ARG A 122 -3.87 -11.22 6.10
C ARG A 122 -2.50 -11.50 6.75
N SER A 123 -1.65 -10.49 6.83
CA SER A 123 -0.36 -10.56 7.53
C SER A 123 -0.51 -10.27 9.03
N LEU A 124 -1.62 -9.65 9.42
CA LEU A 124 -2.06 -9.41 10.78
C LEU A 124 -3.57 -9.63 10.86
N GLU A 125 -4.06 -9.84 12.06
CA GLU A 125 -5.50 -9.87 12.36
C GLU A 125 -5.82 -8.80 13.41
N GLU A 126 -6.94 -8.12 13.22
CA GLU A 126 -7.47 -7.14 14.16
C GLU A 126 -8.50 -7.82 15.06
N VAL A 127 -8.27 -7.80 16.38
CA VAL A 127 -9.05 -8.56 17.37
C VAL A 127 -9.22 -7.76 18.66
N ARG A 128 -10.16 -8.17 19.51
CA ARG A 128 -10.28 -7.67 20.89
C ARG A 128 -9.44 -8.53 21.83
N SER A 129 -8.58 -7.89 22.61
CA SER A 129 -7.75 -8.55 23.60
C SER A 129 -8.57 -9.31 24.64
N THR A 130 -8.14 -10.53 24.97
CA THR A 130 -8.66 -11.30 26.11
C THR A 130 -7.99 -10.91 27.44
N GLY A 131 -6.85 -10.21 27.38
CA GLY A 131 -6.01 -9.85 28.53
C GLY A 131 -5.14 -10.99 29.06
N GLU A 132 -5.13 -12.14 28.40
CA GLU A 132 -4.46 -13.37 28.85
C GLU A 132 -3.62 -13.97 27.72
N GLY A 133 -2.61 -14.79 28.07
CA GLY A 133 -1.75 -15.47 27.09
C GLY A 133 -1.04 -14.51 26.15
N GLU A 134 -1.22 -14.67 24.83
CA GLU A 134 -0.65 -13.79 23.80
C GLU A 134 -1.13 -12.32 23.91
N PHE A 135 -2.23 -12.09 24.63
CA PHE A 135 -2.80 -10.76 24.85
C PHE A 135 -2.43 -10.16 26.22
N ALA A 136 -1.56 -10.79 27.01
CA ALA A 136 -1.23 -10.32 28.36
C ALA A 136 -0.70 -8.87 28.41
N ALA A 137 -0.08 -8.39 27.33
CA ALA A 137 0.42 -7.02 27.22
C ALA A 137 -0.68 -5.97 26.93
N VAL A 138 -1.90 -6.41 26.61
CA VAL A 138 -3.02 -5.53 26.20
C VAL A 138 -4.21 -5.75 27.13
N ARG A 139 -4.77 -4.67 27.67
CA ARG A 139 -5.97 -4.76 28.52
C ARG A 139 -7.14 -5.46 27.82
N ARG A 140 -7.87 -6.28 28.57
CA ARG A 140 -9.06 -7.01 28.08
C ARG A 140 -10.07 -6.04 27.43
N GLY A 141 -10.61 -6.45 26.28
CA GLY A 141 -11.63 -5.72 25.52
C GLY A 141 -11.08 -4.63 24.58
N VAL A 142 -9.80 -4.28 24.69
CA VAL A 142 -9.16 -3.29 23.83
C VAL A 142 -8.83 -3.89 22.46
N MET A 143 -9.04 -3.11 21.40
CA MET A 143 -8.67 -3.50 20.03
C MET A 143 -7.15 -3.57 19.88
N CYS A 144 -6.66 -4.65 19.30
CA CYS A 144 -5.23 -4.87 19.06
C CYS A 144 -4.99 -5.73 17.82
N TYR A 145 -3.72 -5.80 17.41
CA TYR A 145 -3.25 -6.58 16.28
C TYR A 145 -2.44 -7.78 16.77
N ARG A 146 -2.70 -8.94 16.18
CA ARG A 146 -1.91 -10.17 16.39
C ARG A 146 -1.42 -10.74 15.05
N GLY A 147 -0.46 -11.67 15.11
CA GLY A 147 -0.11 -12.48 13.94
C GLY A 147 -1.29 -13.36 13.50
N PRO A 148 -1.37 -13.76 12.22
CA PRO A 148 -2.43 -14.63 11.77
C PRO A 148 -2.32 -15.98 12.46
N GLU A 149 -3.48 -16.59 12.74
CA GLU A 149 -3.50 -17.97 13.19
C GLU A 149 -2.82 -18.88 12.15
N LYS A 150 -2.19 -19.97 12.58
CA LYS A 150 -1.65 -20.97 11.64
C LYS A 150 -2.84 -21.40 10.78
N LYS A 151 -2.85 -20.99 9.50
CA LYS A 151 -3.90 -21.37 8.57
C LYS A 151 -4.02 -22.89 8.61
N GLN A 152 -5.23 -23.38 8.86
CA GLN A 152 -5.55 -24.73 8.47
C GLN A 152 -5.20 -24.85 6.98
N PRO A 153 -4.64 -25.98 6.52
CA PRO A 153 -4.42 -26.20 5.10
C PRO A 153 -5.71 -25.85 4.36
N GLY A 154 -5.55 -25.15 3.23
CA GLY A 154 -6.66 -24.65 2.45
C GLY A 154 -7.62 -25.76 2.04
N GLY A 155 -8.76 -25.38 1.48
CA GLY A 155 -9.62 -26.38 0.84
C GLY A 155 -8.84 -27.08 -0.29
N MET A 156 -9.13 -28.36 -0.54
CA MET A 156 -8.47 -29.15 -1.60
C MET A 156 -8.54 -28.47 -2.99
N MET A 157 -9.54 -27.60 -3.21
CA MET A 157 -9.70 -26.79 -4.43
C MET A 157 -8.73 -25.60 -4.53
N GLU A 158 -8.17 -25.10 -3.44
CA GLU A 158 -7.16 -24.03 -3.44
C GLU A 158 -5.78 -24.54 -3.85
N GLU A 159 -5.57 -25.86 -3.79
CA GLU A 159 -4.31 -26.53 -4.11
C GLU A 159 -4.24 -27.01 -5.57
N ILE A 160 -5.36 -27.01 -6.30
CA ILE A 160 -5.43 -27.49 -7.69
C ILE A 160 -5.98 -26.40 -8.63
N PRO A 161 -5.59 -26.38 -9.91
CA PRO A 161 -5.99 -25.32 -10.85
C PRO A 161 -7.50 -25.26 -11.10
N CYS A 162 -8.25 -26.32 -10.76
CA CYS A 162 -9.70 -26.36 -10.89
C CYS A 162 -10.42 -25.33 -10.02
N GLY A 163 -9.90 -24.98 -8.84
CA GLY A 163 -10.56 -24.03 -7.92
C GLY A 163 -10.79 -22.64 -8.47
N VAL A 164 -10.05 -22.25 -9.50
CA VAL A 164 -10.15 -20.95 -10.19
C VAL A 164 -10.42 -21.10 -11.69
N CYS A 165 -10.73 -22.31 -12.15
CA CYS A 165 -10.90 -22.59 -13.57
C CYS A 165 -12.18 -21.92 -14.09
N PRO A 166 -12.10 -21.01 -15.08
CA PRO A 166 -13.28 -20.32 -15.61
C PRO A 166 -14.22 -21.26 -16.38
N MET A 167 -13.71 -22.40 -16.84
CA MET A 167 -14.45 -23.38 -17.66
C MET A 167 -14.81 -24.65 -16.86
N ILE A 168 -14.79 -24.61 -15.52
CA ILE A 168 -15.00 -25.81 -14.70
C ILE A 168 -16.36 -26.49 -14.96
N ASN A 169 -17.40 -25.70 -15.21
CA ASN A 169 -18.75 -26.21 -15.46
C ASN A 169 -18.88 -26.93 -16.82
N ASP A 170 -18.00 -26.59 -17.77
CA ASP A 170 -17.98 -27.18 -19.11
C ASP A 170 -16.95 -28.32 -19.23
N CYS A 171 -16.20 -28.58 -18.15
CA CYS A 171 -15.14 -29.57 -18.12
C CYS A 171 -15.72 -30.98 -17.91
N SER A 172 -15.53 -31.89 -18.87
CA SER A 172 -15.94 -33.28 -18.75
C SER A 172 -14.95 -34.23 -19.43
N PRO A 173 -14.81 -35.50 -18.97
CA PRO A 173 -13.84 -36.44 -19.54
C PRO A 173 -13.94 -36.60 -21.06
N GLU A 174 -15.18 -36.66 -21.57
CA GLU A 174 -15.51 -36.84 -23.00
C GLU A 174 -15.80 -35.50 -23.72
N GLY A 175 -15.62 -34.37 -23.05
CA GLY A 175 -15.92 -33.04 -23.57
C GLY A 175 -14.79 -32.42 -24.38
N VAL A 176 -15.13 -31.38 -25.15
CA VAL A 176 -14.12 -30.54 -25.84
C VAL A 176 -13.16 -29.91 -24.83
N ILE A 177 -13.68 -29.54 -23.66
CA ILE A 177 -12.90 -29.14 -22.49
C ILE A 177 -12.82 -30.36 -21.59
N SER A 178 -11.65 -30.98 -21.52
CA SER A 178 -11.44 -32.24 -20.80
C SER A 178 -10.29 -32.13 -19.80
N PRO A 179 -10.37 -32.79 -18.63
CA PRO A 179 -9.26 -32.88 -17.69
C PRO A 179 -8.00 -33.47 -18.32
N THR A 180 -8.15 -34.41 -19.25
CA THR A 180 -7.04 -35.15 -19.89
C THR A 180 -6.20 -34.27 -20.81
N THR A 181 -6.81 -33.27 -21.44
CA THR A 181 -6.16 -32.31 -22.35
C THR A 181 -6.02 -30.91 -21.73
N CYS A 182 -6.31 -30.78 -20.42
CA CYS A 182 -6.39 -29.50 -19.74
C CYS A 182 -5.03 -28.80 -19.65
N VAL A 183 -4.89 -27.67 -20.34
CA VAL A 183 -3.66 -26.84 -20.32
C VAL A 183 -3.30 -26.35 -18.92
N TYR A 184 -4.29 -26.08 -18.07
CA TYR A 184 -4.04 -25.64 -16.69
C TYR A 184 -3.47 -26.77 -15.85
N TYR A 185 -4.00 -27.99 -16.03
CA TYR A 185 -3.55 -29.17 -15.31
C TYR A 185 -2.14 -29.58 -15.76
N LEU A 186 -1.88 -29.60 -17.07
CA LEU A 186 -0.56 -29.91 -17.65
C LEU A 186 0.53 -28.92 -17.24
N LYS A 187 0.21 -27.63 -17.13
CA LYS A 187 1.16 -26.61 -16.64
C LYS A 187 1.38 -26.69 -15.13
N TRP A 188 0.37 -27.12 -14.38
CA TRP A 188 0.42 -27.23 -12.93
C TRP A 188 1.09 -28.53 -12.43
N LEU A 189 1.09 -29.60 -13.23
CA LEU A 189 1.81 -30.86 -13.01
C LEU A 189 3.13 -30.94 -13.81
N PRO A 190 4.11 -30.02 -13.68
CA PRO A 190 5.43 -30.33 -14.19
C PRO A 190 5.97 -31.51 -13.38
N MET A 191 6.01 -32.67 -14.02
CA MET A 191 6.62 -33.89 -13.51
C MET A 191 8.13 -33.69 -13.48
N ASP A 192 8.68 -33.35 -12.31
CA ASP A 192 9.98 -33.92 -11.94
C ASP A 192 9.68 -35.27 -11.28
N LEU A 193 9.60 -36.30 -12.12
CA LEU A 193 9.79 -37.70 -11.73
C LEU A 193 11.25 -38.06 -12.01
#